data_AF-A0A850ELC7-F1
#
_entry.id   AF-A0A850ELC7-F1
#
_cell.length_a   1.000
_cell.length_b   1.000
_cell.length_c   1.000
_cell.angle_alpha   90.00
_cell.angle_beta   90.00
_cell.angle_gamma   90.00
#
_symmetry.space_group_name_H-M   'P 1'
#
loop_
_entity.id
_entity.type
_entity.pdbx_description
1 polymer ?
#
loop_
_entity_poly.entity_id
_entity_poly.type
_entity_poly.pdbx_seq_one_letter_code
_entity_poly.pdbx_strand_id
1 'polypeptide(L)'
;MKKLLGIAMLALCIFSIGLQPPKAAAAVSYTAKVNADSLNVRSEPAKNAVITGSLKNGTVVSVTDEQHGWLKVKSGSTSGWVAGYYLLKTNGTPTAGTTVAVKATPAVKTSTGNSMNAKATVTASSLRIRSGPGTSYSALGSLKAQDTVTILQRQNGWLKIRTASGDTGWVSDQYIRSGATVTNSAPPPSSGGLKGKLIVVDPGHGGSDPGMLGTTYGTLEKDLNLQTAFYVRDYLQAAGARVEMTRTKDVKPSLAQRAQLGKTLGADAFVSIHYNSSPKKISGTLTFFYSESTDLKLARAIEARLGQGIGLKSNGVSFGDYHILRENSIPSALMELGFLSTPSDEAVARTASYQKKAAQAIANGLADYFRR
;
A
#
# COMPACT_ATOMS: atom_id res chain seq x y z
N MET A 1 -11.75 -16.50 92.66
CA MET A 1 -12.88 -15.83 91.97
C MET A 1 -12.33 -14.88 90.92
N LYS A 2 -13.02 -14.81 89.76
CA LYS A 2 -12.80 -13.96 88.57
C LYS A 2 -11.77 -14.46 87.54
N LYS A 3 -12.34 -15.06 86.50
CA LYS A 3 -11.76 -15.31 85.16
C LYS A 3 -11.43 -13.97 84.49
N LEU A 4 -10.38 -13.91 83.68
CA LEU A 4 -10.40 -13.16 82.44
C LEU A 4 -9.54 -13.89 81.38
N LEU A 5 -10.17 -14.15 80.24
CA LEU A 5 -9.59 -14.66 79.00
C LEU A 5 -8.56 -13.67 78.44
N GLY A 6 -7.48 -14.19 77.86
CA GLY A 6 -6.54 -13.41 77.05
C GLY A 6 -5.80 -14.33 76.08
N ILE A 7 -6.39 -14.54 74.91
CA ILE A 7 -5.84 -15.27 73.77
C ILE A 7 -4.71 -14.42 73.16
N ALA A 8 -3.51 -14.97 72.96
CA ALA A 8 -2.45 -14.33 72.18
C ALA A 8 -1.98 -15.26 71.05
N MET A 9 -2.08 -14.71 69.83
CA MET A 9 -2.02 -15.35 68.52
C MET A 9 -0.68 -16.01 68.19
N LEU A 10 -0.78 -17.19 67.59
CA LEU A 10 0.24 -17.78 66.72
C LEU A 10 0.34 -16.94 65.44
N ALA A 11 1.46 -16.24 65.24
CA ALA A 11 1.73 -15.49 64.02
C ALA A 11 2.03 -16.46 62.87
N LEU A 12 1.02 -16.71 62.02
CA LEU A 12 1.18 -17.41 60.76
C LEU A 12 1.72 -16.42 59.71
N CYS A 13 2.99 -16.56 59.34
CA CYS A 13 3.59 -15.84 58.21
C CYS A 13 2.96 -16.33 56.90
N ILE A 14 1.89 -15.66 56.47
CA ILE A 14 1.32 -15.83 55.13
C ILE A 14 2.12 -14.92 54.20
N PHE A 15 2.93 -15.53 53.33
CA PHE A 15 3.60 -14.87 52.22
C PHE A 15 2.52 -14.46 51.21
N SER A 16 1.99 -13.25 51.33
CA SER A 16 1.13 -12.65 50.33
C SER A 16 1.97 -12.32 49.09
N ILE A 17 2.05 -13.27 48.16
CA ILE A 17 2.37 -12.97 46.76
C ILE A 17 1.24 -12.06 46.28
N GLY A 18 1.51 -10.76 46.29
CA GLY A 18 0.63 -9.77 45.68
C GLY A 18 0.55 -10.04 44.19
N LEU A 19 -0.49 -10.76 43.75
CA LEU A 19 -0.97 -10.64 42.38
C LEU A 19 -1.41 -9.19 42.22
N GLN A 20 -0.53 -8.35 41.66
CA GLN A 20 -0.97 -7.09 41.09
C GLN A 20 -2.03 -7.42 40.03
N PRO A 21 -3.23 -6.82 40.09
CA PRO A 21 -4.13 -6.90 38.96
C PRO A 21 -3.39 -6.38 37.72
N PRO A 22 -3.60 -6.99 36.53
CA PRO A 22 -2.96 -6.52 35.33
C PRO A 22 -3.25 -5.02 35.19
N LYS A 23 -2.18 -4.23 35.10
CA LYS A 23 -2.26 -2.80 34.85
C LYS A 23 -3.15 -2.60 33.63
N ALA A 24 -4.34 -2.04 33.83
CA ALA A 24 -5.28 -1.76 32.75
C ALA A 24 -4.52 -0.99 31.66
N ALA A 25 -4.45 -1.58 30.46
CA ALA A 25 -3.85 -0.92 29.31
C ALA A 25 -4.55 0.43 29.15
N ALA A 26 -3.78 1.51 29.05
CA ALA A 26 -4.32 2.85 28.88
C ALA A 26 -5.28 2.85 27.69
N ALA A 27 -6.54 3.21 27.93
CA ALA A 27 -7.54 3.30 26.87
C ALA A 27 -7.02 4.23 25.78
N VAL A 28 -6.94 3.73 24.55
CA VAL A 28 -6.46 4.50 23.40
C VAL A 28 -7.52 5.55 23.09
N SER A 29 -7.35 6.78 23.58
CA SER A 29 -8.27 7.89 23.31
C SER A 29 -7.61 8.94 22.43
N TYR A 30 -8.05 9.06 21.18
CA TYR A 30 -7.69 10.17 20.30
C TYR A 30 -8.83 10.52 19.35
N THR A 31 -8.80 11.72 18.78
CA THR A 31 -9.78 12.13 17.78
C THR A 31 -9.31 11.80 16.38
N ALA A 32 -10.24 11.41 15.52
CA ALA A 32 -9.98 11.16 14.11
C ALA A 32 -11.14 11.69 13.26
N LYS A 33 -10.85 11.99 12.00
CA LYS A 33 -11.80 12.53 11.03
C LYS A 33 -12.11 11.48 9.96
N VAL A 34 -13.39 11.26 9.69
CA VAL A 34 -13.83 10.35 8.61
C VAL A 34 -13.38 10.89 7.25
N ASN A 35 -12.73 10.05 6.45
CA ASN A 35 -12.23 10.33 5.10
C ASN A 35 -12.88 9.36 4.08
N ALA A 36 -14.20 9.29 4.12
CA ALA A 36 -15.06 8.52 3.22
C ALA A 36 -16.42 9.22 3.12
N ASP A 37 -17.07 9.18 1.96
CA ASP A 37 -18.37 9.83 1.73
C ASP A 37 -19.47 9.28 2.66
N SER A 38 -19.42 7.98 2.95
CA SER A 38 -20.19 7.32 4.00
C SER A 38 -19.38 6.15 4.58
N LEU A 39 -19.34 6.06 5.92
CA LEU A 39 -18.63 5.04 6.66
C LEU A 39 -19.58 4.26 7.55
N ASN A 40 -19.75 2.96 7.27
CA ASN A 40 -20.59 2.08 8.08
C ASN A 40 -19.99 1.88 9.47
N VAL A 41 -20.80 2.10 10.50
CA VAL A 41 -20.53 1.80 11.90
C VAL A 41 -21.16 0.44 12.20
N ARG A 42 -20.41 -0.46 12.83
CA ARG A 42 -20.80 -1.85 13.05
C ARG A 42 -20.81 -2.24 14.52
N SER A 43 -21.55 -3.31 14.85
CA SER A 43 -21.61 -3.84 16.21
C SER A 43 -20.29 -4.44 16.70
N GLU A 44 -19.46 -4.96 15.79
CA GLU A 44 -18.21 -5.70 16.07
C GLU A 44 -17.11 -5.33 15.05
N PRO A 45 -15.82 -5.56 15.36
CA PRO A 45 -14.68 -5.26 14.49
C PRO A 45 -14.56 -6.26 13.32
N ALA A 46 -15.61 -6.39 12.51
CA ALA A 46 -15.66 -7.33 11.41
C ALA A 46 -16.45 -6.79 10.21
N LYS A 47 -16.01 -7.17 8.99
CA LYS A 47 -16.60 -6.68 7.73
C LYS A 47 -18.07 -7.11 7.54
N ASN A 48 -18.45 -8.24 8.12
CA ASN A 48 -19.78 -8.83 8.05
C ASN A 48 -20.65 -8.56 9.30
N ALA A 49 -20.13 -7.83 10.30
CA ALA A 49 -20.90 -7.48 11.49
C ALA A 49 -22.08 -6.56 11.15
N VAL A 50 -23.14 -6.61 11.97
CA VAL A 50 -24.37 -5.83 11.77
C VAL A 50 -24.03 -4.34 11.69
N ILE A 51 -24.58 -3.65 10.69
CA ILE A 51 -24.44 -2.19 10.56
C ILE A 51 -25.40 -1.55 11.55
N THR A 52 -24.85 -0.81 12.51
CA THR A 52 -25.59 -0.12 13.57
C THR A 52 -25.74 1.37 13.29
N GLY A 53 -25.05 1.90 12.27
CA GLY A 53 -25.17 3.28 11.83
C GLY A 53 -24.20 3.64 10.70
N SER A 54 -24.10 4.93 10.40
CA SER A 54 -23.15 5.46 9.43
C SER A 54 -22.63 6.84 9.82
N LEU A 55 -21.40 7.16 9.42
CA LEU A 55 -20.77 8.48 9.60
C LEU A 55 -20.47 9.09 8.24
N LYS A 56 -20.61 10.41 8.11
CA LYS A 56 -20.36 11.13 6.86
C LYS A 56 -18.90 11.59 6.76
N ASN A 57 -18.49 11.94 5.55
CA ASN A 57 -17.19 12.55 5.32
C ASN A 57 -16.99 13.77 6.23
N GLY A 58 -15.83 13.82 6.87
CA GLY A 58 -15.43 14.91 7.73
C GLY A 58 -16.00 14.86 9.16
N THR A 59 -16.86 13.89 9.48
CA THR A 59 -17.30 13.68 10.86
C THR A 59 -16.09 13.39 11.76
N VAL A 60 -15.98 14.13 12.86
CA VAL A 60 -14.95 13.88 13.88
C VAL A 60 -15.49 12.87 14.88
N VAL A 61 -14.68 11.86 15.16
CA VAL A 61 -14.98 10.77 16.07
C VAL A 61 -13.92 10.67 17.15
N SER A 62 -14.31 10.27 18.35
CA SER A 62 -13.38 9.81 19.37
C SER A 62 -13.15 8.32 19.18
N VAL A 63 -11.90 7.93 18.96
CA VAL A 63 -11.47 6.52 18.97
C VAL A 63 -11.21 6.15 20.42
N THR A 64 -11.76 5.02 20.87
CA THR A 64 -11.66 4.56 22.27
C THR A 64 -11.09 3.15 22.40
N ASP A 65 -11.03 2.40 21.30
CA ASP A 65 -10.51 1.04 21.25
C ASP A 65 -10.08 0.70 19.81
N GLU A 66 -9.17 -0.25 19.66
CA GLU A 66 -8.62 -0.69 18.38
C GLU A 66 -8.41 -2.20 18.38
N GLN A 67 -9.00 -2.89 17.40
CA GLN A 67 -8.89 -4.34 17.23
C GLN A 67 -8.83 -4.68 15.75
N HIS A 68 -7.78 -5.37 15.31
CA HIS A 68 -7.67 -5.95 13.97
C HIS A 68 -7.93 -4.95 12.81
N GLY A 69 -7.47 -3.71 12.94
CA GLY A 69 -7.68 -2.65 11.94
C GLY A 69 -9.06 -1.99 11.97
N TRP A 70 -9.89 -2.33 12.95
CA TRP A 70 -11.15 -1.65 13.27
C TRP A 70 -10.96 -0.76 14.48
N LEU A 71 -11.58 0.42 14.42
CA LEU A 71 -11.54 1.42 15.48
C LEU A 71 -12.93 1.54 16.09
N LYS A 72 -13.01 1.36 17.41
CA LYS A 72 -14.25 1.64 18.14
C LYS A 72 -14.35 3.14 18.29
N VAL A 73 -15.41 3.71 17.73
CA VAL A 73 -15.62 5.14 17.63
C VAL A 73 -16.85 5.59 18.38
N LYS A 74 -16.84 6.85 18.79
CA LYS A 74 -18.01 7.57 19.32
C LYS A 74 -18.10 8.95 18.70
N SER A 75 -19.29 9.32 18.20
CA SER A 75 -19.61 10.67 17.73
C SER A 75 -21.11 10.94 17.94
N GLY A 76 -21.44 11.82 18.88
CA GLY A 76 -22.82 12.02 19.32
C GLY A 76 -23.42 10.74 19.92
N SER A 77 -24.60 10.34 19.42
CA SER A 77 -25.28 9.09 19.80
C SER A 77 -24.75 7.85 19.05
N THR A 78 -23.95 8.03 18.00
CA THR A 78 -23.44 6.92 17.19
C THR A 78 -22.18 6.34 17.83
N SER A 79 -22.21 5.04 18.14
CA SER A 79 -21.04 4.29 18.61
C SER A 79 -20.99 2.88 18.02
N GLY A 80 -19.78 2.40 17.76
CA GLY A 80 -19.52 1.08 17.21
C GLY A 80 -18.17 1.03 16.52
N TRP A 81 -17.92 -0.02 15.75
CA TRP A 81 -16.67 -0.27 15.07
C TRP A 81 -16.69 0.22 13.64
N VAL A 82 -15.63 0.91 13.22
CA VAL A 82 -15.42 1.33 11.83
C VAL A 82 -14.07 0.86 11.33
N ALA A 83 -13.95 0.64 10.03
CA ALA A 83 -12.69 0.31 9.40
C ALA A 83 -11.71 1.50 9.57
N GLY A 84 -10.59 1.28 10.26
CA GLY A 84 -9.69 2.35 10.68
C GLY A 84 -9.01 3.09 9.54
N TYR A 85 -8.85 2.43 8.38
CA TYR A 85 -8.29 3.04 7.17
C TYR A 85 -9.16 4.15 6.55
N TYR A 86 -10.41 4.31 7.00
CA TYR A 86 -11.27 5.45 6.65
C TYR A 86 -11.18 6.62 7.64
N LEU A 87 -10.35 6.53 8.68
CA LEU A 87 -10.15 7.61 9.65
C LEU A 87 -8.78 8.26 9.49
N LEU A 88 -8.73 9.59 9.56
CA LEU A 88 -7.53 10.39 9.62
C LEU A 88 -7.35 10.90 11.05
N LYS A 89 -6.34 10.43 11.77
CA LYS A 89 -6.04 10.89 13.13
C LYS A 89 -5.82 12.41 13.13
N THR A 90 -6.57 13.12 13.97
CA THR A 90 -6.38 14.56 14.18
C THR A 90 -5.51 14.73 15.40
N ASN A 91 -4.27 15.19 15.20
CA ASN A 91 -3.38 15.49 16.32
C ASN A 91 -4.00 16.64 17.13
N GLY A 92 -4.38 16.35 18.37
CA GLY A 92 -4.56 17.40 19.36
C GLY A 92 -3.23 18.11 19.56
N THR A 93 -3.24 19.43 19.47
CA THR A 93 -2.10 20.30 19.77
C THR A 93 -1.51 19.95 21.15
N PRO A 94 -0.18 19.80 21.30
CA PRO A 94 0.43 19.86 22.62
C PRO A 94 0.23 21.26 23.19
N THR A 95 -0.30 21.33 24.40
CA THR A 95 -0.43 22.55 25.20
C THR A 95 0.90 23.31 25.27
N ALA A 96 0.81 24.64 25.20
CA ALA A 96 1.90 25.60 25.23
C ALA A 96 2.91 25.39 26.38
N GLY A 97 4.20 25.56 26.08
CA GLY A 97 5.26 25.66 27.08
C GLY A 97 6.66 25.65 26.47
N THR A 98 7.31 26.81 26.52
CA THR A 98 8.75 27.08 26.34
C THR A 98 9.23 27.40 24.91
N THR A 99 9.27 28.71 24.68
CA THR A 99 10.07 29.43 23.68
C THR A 99 11.56 29.10 23.80
N VAL A 100 12.18 28.67 22.70
CA VAL A 100 13.61 28.91 22.47
C VAL A 100 13.76 29.50 21.06
N ALA A 101 14.21 30.74 21.02
CA ALA A 101 14.47 31.49 19.81
C ALA A 101 15.62 30.85 19.01
N VAL A 102 15.41 30.64 17.71
CA VAL A 102 16.51 30.37 16.77
C VAL A 102 16.59 31.50 15.77
N LYS A 103 17.74 32.15 15.82
CA LYS A 103 18.22 33.32 15.08
C LYS A 103 18.28 33.03 13.58
N ALA A 104 17.82 34.00 12.78
CA ALA A 104 17.78 33.93 11.32
C ALA A 104 19.17 34.09 10.66
N THR A 105 19.43 33.32 9.60
CA THR A 105 20.16 33.66 8.35
C THR A 105 20.32 32.38 7.47
N PRO A 106 20.61 32.47 6.17
CA PRO A 106 19.96 33.25 5.10
C PRO A 106 19.39 32.34 3.98
N ALA A 107 18.64 32.95 3.07
CA ALA A 107 17.93 32.31 1.96
C ALA A 107 18.81 31.38 1.08
N VAL A 108 18.37 30.13 0.93
CA VAL A 108 18.81 29.22 -0.14
C VAL A 108 17.92 29.44 -1.36
N LYS A 109 18.55 29.81 -2.46
CA LYS A 109 17.96 30.08 -3.77
C LYS A 109 17.23 28.85 -4.30
N THR A 110 15.91 28.96 -4.45
CA THR A 110 15.09 28.14 -5.35
C THR A 110 15.51 28.38 -6.79
N SER A 111 16.09 27.38 -7.44
CA SER A 111 16.25 27.33 -8.89
C SER A 111 15.13 26.49 -9.53
N THR A 112 14.17 27.19 -10.12
CA THR A 112 13.60 26.97 -11.48
C THR A 112 13.33 25.51 -11.91
N GLY A 113 12.10 25.06 -12.18
CA GLY A 113 11.17 25.66 -13.13
C GLY A 113 11.37 25.08 -14.54
N ASN A 114 11.08 23.78 -14.74
CA ASN A 114 10.94 23.24 -16.10
C ASN A 114 9.53 23.54 -16.62
N SER A 115 9.35 24.75 -17.15
CA SER A 115 8.20 25.11 -17.98
C SER A 115 8.31 24.35 -19.30
N MET A 116 7.65 23.21 -19.38
CA MET A 116 7.61 22.37 -20.57
C MET A 116 6.43 22.79 -21.44
N ASN A 117 6.57 23.83 -22.27
CA ASN A 117 5.55 24.31 -23.22
C ASN A 117 5.28 23.30 -24.37
N ALA A 118 4.96 22.05 -24.04
CA ALA A 118 4.71 20.97 -24.98
C ALA A 118 3.21 20.86 -25.29
N LYS A 119 2.85 20.82 -26.58
CA LYS A 119 1.47 20.55 -27.00
C LYS A 119 1.10 19.07 -26.76
N ALA A 120 -0.11 18.82 -26.31
CA ALA A 120 -0.64 17.50 -26.04
C ALA A 120 -2.15 17.42 -26.37
N THR A 121 -2.63 16.20 -26.57
CA THR A 121 -4.01 15.89 -26.97
C THR A 121 -4.72 15.11 -25.87
N VAL A 122 -5.96 15.44 -25.58
CA VAL A 122 -6.80 14.75 -24.60
C VAL A 122 -7.31 13.42 -25.17
N THR A 123 -7.20 12.34 -24.40
CA THR A 123 -7.63 10.99 -24.82
C THR A 123 -8.97 10.55 -24.23
N ALA A 124 -9.44 11.20 -23.16
CA ALA A 124 -10.72 10.88 -22.53
C ALA A 124 -11.88 11.63 -23.19
N SER A 125 -13.05 10.98 -23.27
CA SER A 125 -14.29 11.60 -23.76
C SER A 125 -14.74 12.81 -22.93
N SER A 126 -14.41 12.82 -21.63
CA SER A 126 -14.56 13.98 -20.75
C SER A 126 -13.45 13.99 -19.68
N LEU A 127 -12.60 15.01 -19.70
CA LEU A 127 -11.49 15.19 -18.75
C LEU A 127 -11.70 16.46 -17.93
N ARG A 128 -11.81 16.34 -16.60
CA ARG A 128 -12.01 17.50 -15.71
C ARG A 128 -10.73 18.30 -15.54
N ILE A 129 -10.82 19.61 -15.78
CA ILE A 129 -9.81 20.61 -15.42
C ILE A 129 -10.08 21.00 -13.97
N ARG A 130 -9.05 20.99 -13.12
CA ARG A 130 -9.17 21.23 -11.67
C ARG A 130 -8.27 22.37 -11.20
N SER A 131 -8.60 22.94 -10.04
CA SER A 131 -7.81 24.02 -9.42
C SER A 131 -6.46 23.56 -8.86
N GLY A 132 -6.24 22.27 -8.68
CA GLY A 132 -4.98 21.70 -8.19
C GLY A 132 -4.75 20.24 -8.62
N PRO A 133 -3.54 19.69 -8.38
CA PRO A 133 -3.13 18.36 -8.82
C PRO A 133 -3.75 17.25 -7.93
N GLY A 134 -5.05 17.01 -8.09
CA GLY A 134 -5.78 15.99 -7.34
C GLY A 134 -7.28 15.98 -7.64
N THR A 135 -7.94 14.84 -7.42
CA THR A 135 -9.40 14.73 -7.59
C THR A 135 -10.20 15.45 -6.50
N SER A 136 -9.55 15.83 -5.40
CA SER A 136 -10.11 16.61 -4.29
C SER A 136 -10.22 18.12 -4.58
N TYR A 137 -9.54 18.62 -5.62
CA TYR A 137 -9.61 20.02 -6.03
C TYR A 137 -10.84 20.29 -6.89
N SER A 138 -11.44 21.48 -6.73
CA SER A 138 -12.65 21.89 -7.45
C SER A 138 -12.46 21.80 -8.97
N ALA A 139 -13.49 21.33 -9.68
CA ALA A 139 -13.49 21.32 -11.13
C ALA A 139 -13.74 22.74 -11.65
N LEU A 140 -12.82 23.24 -12.48
CA LEU A 140 -12.91 24.53 -13.15
C LEU A 140 -13.56 24.41 -14.54
N GLY A 141 -13.55 23.21 -15.12
CA GLY A 141 -14.11 22.96 -16.44
C GLY A 141 -13.87 21.53 -16.90
N SER A 142 -14.07 21.26 -18.19
CA SER A 142 -13.77 19.97 -18.80
C SER A 142 -13.29 20.09 -20.24
N LEU A 143 -12.46 19.15 -20.65
CA LEU A 143 -11.99 18.95 -22.02
C LEU A 143 -12.64 17.69 -22.61
N LYS A 144 -12.77 17.65 -23.93
CA LYS A 144 -13.24 16.49 -24.69
C LYS A 144 -12.08 15.78 -25.37
N ALA A 145 -12.32 14.56 -25.83
CA ALA A 145 -11.33 13.81 -26.59
C ALA A 145 -10.91 14.60 -27.84
N GLN A 146 -9.62 14.52 -28.19
CA GLN A 146 -8.97 15.28 -29.26
C GLN A 146 -8.76 16.78 -28.99
N ASP A 147 -9.25 17.34 -27.88
CA ASP A 147 -8.90 18.71 -27.49
C ASP A 147 -7.37 18.83 -27.31
N THR A 148 -6.80 19.96 -27.74
CA THR A 148 -5.38 20.23 -27.59
C THR A 148 -5.09 21.19 -26.45
N VAL A 149 -4.04 20.91 -25.70
CA VAL A 149 -3.60 21.71 -24.55
C VAL A 149 -2.09 21.88 -24.58
N THR A 150 -1.60 22.97 -23.99
CA THR A 150 -0.17 23.18 -23.71
C THR A 150 0.11 22.73 -22.29
N ILE A 151 1.04 21.80 -22.10
CA ILE A 151 1.53 21.45 -20.77
C ILE A 151 2.35 22.64 -20.26
N LEU A 152 2.21 22.97 -18.99
CA LEU A 152 2.97 24.02 -18.31
C LEU A 152 3.84 23.42 -17.20
N GLN A 153 3.32 22.40 -16.50
CA GLN A 153 3.99 21.79 -15.35
C GLN A 153 3.54 20.35 -15.16
N ARG A 154 4.41 19.49 -14.61
CA ARG A 154 4.07 18.13 -14.16
C ARG A 154 4.25 18.03 -12.65
N GLN A 155 3.28 17.46 -11.95
CA GLN A 155 3.36 17.24 -10.50
C GLN A 155 2.44 16.09 -10.09
N ASN A 156 2.98 15.06 -9.43
CA ASN A 156 2.21 14.02 -8.74
C ASN A 156 1.12 13.29 -9.58
N GLY A 157 1.36 13.00 -10.87
CA GLY A 157 0.35 12.36 -11.74
C GLY A 157 -0.67 13.33 -12.35
N TRP A 158 -0.40 14.63 -12.23
CA TRP A 158 -1.21 15.70 -12.79
C TRP A 158 -0.34 16.62 -13.64
N LEU A 159 -0.95 17.15 -14.69
CA LEU A 159 -0.38 18.13 -15.58
C LEU A 159 -1.10 19.44 -15.35
N LYS A 160 -0.36 20.50 -15.04
CA LYS A 160 -0.87 21.85 -15.21
C LYS A 160 -0.85 22.13 -16.70
N ILE A 161 -2.01 22.47 -17.25
CA ILE A 161 -2.20 22.71 -18.68
C ILE A 161 -2.75 24.10 -18.91
N ARG A 162 -2.62 24.56 -20.15
CA ARG A 162 -3.30 25.73 -20.71
C ARG A 162 -4.12 25.30 -21.92
N THR A 163 -5.40 25.64 -21.95
CA THR A 163 -6.32 25.34 -23.05
C THR A 163 -6.09 26.28 -24.24
N ALA A 164 -6.70 25.99 -25.39
CA ALA A 164 -6.66 26.89 -26.55
C ALA A 164 -7.32 28.26 -26.28
N SER A 165 -8.31 28.32 -25.39
CA SER A 165 -8.94 29.57 -24.91
C SER A 165 -8.07 30.38 -23.96
N GLY A 166 -6.95 29.83 -23.47
CA GLY A 166 -6.02 30.49 -22.57
C GLY A 166 -6.21 30.15 -21.08
N ASP A 167 -7.25 29.41 -20.73
CA ASP A 167 -7.53 29.00 -19.34
C ASP A 167 -6.48 28.02 -18.84
N THR A 168 -6.16 28.10 -17.54
CA THR A 168 -5.19 27.19 -16.91
C THR A 168 -5.82 26.36 -15.81
N GLY A 169 -5.31 25.14 -15.63
CA GLY A 169 -5.75 24.24 -14.57
C GLY A 169 -5.05 22.90 -14.64
N TRP A 170 -5.42 21.99 -13.76
CA TRP A 170 -4.78 20.69 -13.59
C TRP A 170 -5.66 19.57 -14.13
N VAL A 171 -5.05 18.70 -14.92
CA VAL A 171 -5.69 17.49 -15.48
C VAL A 171 -4.83 16.28 -15.16
N SER A 172 -5.44 15.10 -15.05
CA SER A 172 -4.66 13.88 -14.79
C SER A 172 -3.84 13.50 -16.02
N ASP A 173 -2.56 13.18 -15.82
CA ASP A 173 -1.61 12.86 -16.89
C ASP A 173 -2.00 11.62 -17.71
N GLN A 174 -2.70 10.67 -17.09
CA GLN A 174 -3.20 9.43 -17.70
C GLN A 174 -4.15 9.67 -18.89
N TYR A 175 -4.70 10.88 -19.02
CA TYR A 175 -5.65 11.24 -20.08
C TYR A 175 -5.08 12.25 -21.10
N ILE A 176 -3.76 12.46 -21.11
CA ILE A 176 -3.08 13.42 -21.97
C ILE A 176 -1.97 12.73 -22.77
N ARG A 177 -2.11 12.72 -24.10
CA ARG A 177 -1.12 12.19 -25.06
C ARG A 177 -0.27 13.33 -25.61
N SER A 178 1.00 13.43 -25.20
CA SER A 178 1.89 14.50 -25.68
C SER A 178 2.23 14.33 -27.18
N GLY A 179 2.16 15.42 -27.94
CA GLY A 179 2.28 15.43 -29.41
C GLY A 179 3.69 15.66 -29.95
N ALA A 180 4.73 15.64 -29.12
CA ALA A 180 6.10 15.72 -29.59
C ALA A 180 7.03 14.83 -28.76
N THR A 181 7.82 14.06 -29.48
CA THR A 181 8.91 13.17 -29.09
C THR A 181 9.77 13.73 -27.97
N VAL A 182 9.69 13.10 -26.80
CA VAL A 182 10.81 13.00 -25.87
C VAL A 182 11.04 11.52 -25.63
N THR A 183 12.12 11.03 -26.22
CA THR A 183 12.71 9.72 -26.03
C THR A 183 13.07 9.55 -24.56
N ASN A 184 12.18 8.93 -23.78
CA ASN A 184 12.55 8.12 -22.64
C ASN A 184 11.76 6.82 -22.77
N SER A 185 12.45 5.84 -23.35
CA SER A 185 11.94 4.53 -23.69
C SER A 185 11.55 3.74 -22.43
N ALA A 186 10.29 3.83 -22.03
CA ALA A 186 9.58 2.62 -21.64
C ALA A 186 8.75 2.24 -22.88
N PRO A 187 9.09 1.15 -23.60
CA PRO A 187 8.25 0.69 -24.69
C PRO A 187 6.84 0.43 -24.13
N PRO A 188 5.77 0.71 -24.89
CA PRO A 188 4.51 0.04 -24.62
C PRO A 188 4.80 -1.48 -24.60
N PRO A 189 4.14 -2.29 -23.76
CA PRO A 189 4.35 -3.73 -23.78
C PRO A 189 4.12 -4.19 -25.23
N SER A 190 5.19 -4.61 -25.90
CA SER A 190 5.02 -5.27 -27.19
C SER A 190 4.16 -6.48 -26.90
N SER A 191 3.00 -6.56 -27.54
CA SER A 191 1.95 -7.56 -27.36
C SER A 191 2.34 -9.01 -27.73
N GLY A 192 3.64 -9.33 -27.78
CA GLY A 192 4.16 -10.65 -28.16
C GLY A 192 4.64 -11.53 -27.00
N GLY A 193 5.25 -10.99 -25.95
CA GLY A 193 5.94 -11.82 -24.94
C GLY A 193 5.02 -12.61 -24.00
N LEU A 194 3.88 -12.02 -23.61
CA LEU A 194 2.97 -12.62 -22.63
C LEU A 194 1.79 -13.38 -23.22
N LYS A 195 1.52 -13.21 -24.52
CA LYS A 195 0.32 -13.78 -25.15
C LYS A 195 0.36 -15.31 -25.05
N GLY A 196 -0.67 -15.87 -24.42
CA GLY A 196 -0.82 -17.33 -24.26
C GLY A 196 0.01 -17.94 -23.13
N LYS A 197 0.88 -17.18 -22.46
CA LYS A 197 1.66 -17.63 -21.31
C LYS A 197 0.75 -17.82 -20.10
N LEU A 198 0.97 -18.89 -19.35
CA LEU A 198 0.30 -19.11 -18.06
C LEU A 198 1.23 -18.69 -16.93
N ILE A 199 0.82 -17.70 -16.16
CA ILE A 199 1.58 -17.18 -15.03
C ILE A 199 0.84 -17.50 -13.73
N VAL A 200 1.53 -18.10 -12.78
CA VAL A 200 1.02 -18.21 -11.41
C VAL A 200 1.43 -16.98 -10.61
N VAL A 201 0.45 -16.29 -10.03
CA VAL A 201 0.66 -15.17 -9.12
C VAL A 201 0.32 -15.62 -7.70
N ASP A 202 1.28 -15.55 -6.79
CA ASP A 202 1.15 -15.98 -5.40
C ASP A 202 1.13 -14.77 -4.46
N PRO A 203 -0.04 -14.33 -3.97
CA PRO A 203 -0.08 -13.36 -2.89
C PRO A 203 0.35 -14.04 -1.58
N GLY A 204 1.48 -13.62 -1.02
CA GLY A 204 2.04 -14.17 0.22
C GLY A 204 1.06 -14.16 1.40
N HIS A 205 1.29 -15.04 2.38
CA HIS A 205 0.49 -15.15 3.62
C HIS A 205 -1.01 -15.44 3.39
N GLY A 206 -1.88 -14.99 4.31
CA GLY A 206 -3.34 -15.12 4.24
C GLY A 206 -3.93 -15.91 5.41
N GLY A 207 -5.24 -15.74 5.64
CA GLY A 207 -5.97 -16.36 6.73
C GLY A 207 -5.39 -15.99 8.09
N SER A 208 -5.01 -17.00 8.88
CA SER A 208 -4.41 -16.83 10.20
C SER A 208 -2.97 -16.33 10.19
N ASP A 209 -2.33 -16.26 9.02
CA ASP A 209 -0.99 -15.72 8.84
C ASP A 209 -1.10 -14.29 8.30
N PRO A 210 -0.90 -13.25 9.14
CA PRO A 210 -0.98 -11.86 8.72
C PRO A 210 0.23 -11.41 7.90
N GLY A 211 1.32 -12.19 7.88
CA GLY A 211 2.64 -11.69 7.53
C GLY A 211 3.13 -10.63 8.52
N MET A 212 3.94 -9.69 8.05
CA MET A 212 4.36 -8.55 8.86
C MET A 212 3.17 -7.61 9.17
N LEU A 213 3.12 -7.12 10.39
CA LEU A 213 2.29 -5.97 10.76
C LEU A 213 3.11 -4.69 10.65
N GLY A 214 2.71 -3.79 9.75
CA GLY A 214 3.36 -2.50 9.56
C GLY A 214 3.42 -1.69 10.85
N THR A 215 4.57 -1.07 11.10
CA THR A 215 4.89 -0.47 12.42
C THR A 215 4.30 0.91 12.63
N THR A 216 3.88 1.59 11.56
CA THR A 216 3.36 2.96 11.61
C THR A 216 1.86 3.03 11.42
N TYR A 217 1.32 2.27 10.47
CA TYR A 217 -0.10 2.33 10.10
C TYR A 217 -0.84 1.01 10.35
N GLY A 218 -0.19 0.01 10.98
CA GLY A 218 -0.80 -1.29 11.25
C GLY A 218 -1.15 -2.06 9.98
N THR A 219 -0.41 -1.82 8.88
CA THR A 219 -0.71 -2.47 7.59
C THR A 219 -0.49 -3.97 7.69
N LEU A 220 -1.52 -4.75 7.37
CA LEU A 220 -1.40 -6.20 7.26
C LEU A 220 -0.78 -6.57 5.92
N GLU A 221 0.39 -7.22 5.95
CA GLU A 221 1.09 -7.63 4.73
C GLU A 221 0.20 -8.52 3.85
N LYS A 222 -0.53 -9.49 4.44
CA LYS A 222 -1.43 -10.39 3.69
C LYS A 222 -2.48 -9.67 2.84
N ASP A 223 -2.98 -8.52 3.29
CA ASP A 223 -4.01 -7.75 2.59
C ASP A 223 -3.38 -6.96 1.45
N LEU A 224 -2.20 -6.40 1.71
CA LEU A 224 -1.42 -5.66 0.74
C LEU A 224 -0.92 -6.58 -0.39
N ASN A 225 -0.45 -7.78 -0.05
CA ASN A 225 -0.06 -8.82 -0.99
C ASN A 225 -1.20 -9.18 -1.92
N LEU A 226 -2.39 -9.44 -1.37
CA LEU A 226 -3.57 -9.79 -2.16
C LEU A 226 -4.01 -8.65 -3.09
N GLN A 227 -4.01 -7.42 -2.57
CA GLN A 227 -4.40 -6.24 -3.35
C GLN A 227 -3.44 -6.01 -4.53
N THR A 228 -2.13 -6.03 -4.29
CA THR A 228 -1.13 -5.84 -5.34
C THR A 228 -1.14 -6.98 -6.35
N ALA A 229 -1.34 -8.22 -5.89
CA ALA A 229 -1.45 -9.39 -6.77
C ALA A 229 -2.65 -9.32 -7.73
N PHE A 230 -3.77 -8.71 -7.33
CA PHE A 230 -4.88 -8.47 -8.26
C PHE A 230 -4.50 -7.48 -9.37
N TYR A 231 -3.75 -6.41 -9.05
CA TYR A 231 -3.25 -5.53 -10.10
C TYR A 231 -2.26 -6.26 -11.02
N VAL A 232 -1.39 -7.10 -10.48
CA VAL A 232 -0.46 -7.92 -11.30
C VAL A 232 -1.26 -8.81 -12.27
N ARG A 233 -2.27 -9.53 -11.76
CA ARG A 233 -3.19 -10.33 -12.57
C ARG A 233 -3.79 -9.50 -13.70
N ASP A 234 -4.35 -8.34 -13.38
CA ASP A 234 -5.06 -7.51 -14.36
C ASP A 234 -4.13 -7.01 -15.47
N TYR A 235 -2.91 -6.57 -15.13
CA TYR A 235 -1.91 -6.16 -16.12
C TYR A 235 -1.43 -7.32 -16.99
N LEU A 236 -1.23 -8.51 -16.40
CA LEU A 236 -0.85 -9.71 -17.15
C LEU A 236 -1.95 -10.17 -18.10
N GLN A 237 -3.20 -10.22 -17.64
CA GLN A 237 -4.37 -10.56 -18.46
C GLN A 237 -4.57 -9.56 -19.59
N ALA A 238 -4.44 -8.25 -19.32
CA ALA A 238 -4.50 -7.22 -20.34
C ALA A 238 -3.38 -7.37 -21.40
N ALA A 239 -2.23 -7.94 -21.04
CA ALA A 239 -1.15 -8.26 -21.95
C ALA A 239 -1.30 -9.62 -22.67
N GLY A 240 -2.40 -10.33 -22.45
CA GLY A 240 -2.74 -11.60 -23.12
C GLY A 240 -2.23 -12.85 -22.42
N ALA A 241 -1.70 -12.76 -21.20
CA ALA A 241 -1.38 -13.92 -20.38
C ALA A 241 -2.64 -14.52 -19.76
N ARG A 242 -2.61 -15.83 -19.53
CA ARG A 242 -3.49 -16.52 -18.58
C ARG A 242 -2.88 -16.38 -17.20
N VAL A 243 -3.71 -16.17 -16.18
CA VAL A 243 -3.24 -15.98 -14.81
C VAL A 243 -4.01 -16.88 -13.88
N GLU A 244 -3.28 -17.62 -13.05
CA GLU A 244 -3.83 -18.38 -11.94
C GLU A 244 -3.25 -17.86 -10.63
N MET A 245 -4.11 -17.71 -9.62
CA MET A 245 -3.70 -17.16 -8.32
C MET A 245 -3.75 -18.25 -7.25
N THR A 246 -2.71 -18.35 -6.41
CA THR A 246 -2.70 -19.33 -5.31
C THR A 246 -3.78 -19.07 -4.26
N ARG A 247 -4.23 -17.80 -4.15
CA ARG A 247 -5.44 -17.40 -3.43
C ARG A 247 -6.04 -16.13 -4.03
N THR A 248 -7.36 -16.03 -3.94
CA THR A 248 -8.17 -14.85 -4.34
C THR A 248 -8.99 -14.29 -3.20
N LYS A 249 -8.83 -14.85 -1.99
CA LYS A 249 -9.52 -14.49 -0.75
C LYS A 249 -8.51 -14.50 0.41
N ASP A 250 -8.94 -14.02 1.57
CA ASP A 250 -8.16 -14.11 2.79
C ASP A 250 -8.21 -15.53 3.39
N VAL A 251 -7.42 -16.42 2.80
CA VAL A 251 -7.24 -17.81 3.22
C VAL A 251 -5.75 -18.13 3.26
N LYS A 252 -5.35 -19.10 4.09
CA LYS A 252 -3.95 -19.54 4.20
C LYS A 252 -3.72 -20.80 3.35
N PRO A 253 -3.28 -20.70 2.08
CA PRO A 253 -2.82 -21.89 1.36
C PRO A 253 -1.54 -22.44 2.01
N SER A 254 -1.33 -23.76 1.96
CA SER A 254 -0.06 -24.32 2.42
C SER A 254 1.10 -23.90 1.51
N LEU A 255 2.33 -23.87 2.01
CA LEU A 255 3.49 -23.52 1.20
C LEU A 255 3.72 -24.55 0.07
N ALA A 256 3.50 -25.83 0.35
CA ALA A 256 3.62 -26.90 -0.64
C ALA A 256 2.60 -26.77 -1.79
N GLN A 257 1.32 -26.48 -1.47
CA GLN A 257 0.30 -26.24 -2.50
C GLN A 257 0.65 -25.05 -3.39
N ARG A 258 1.19 -23.97 -2.81
CA ARG A 258 1.63 -22.79 -3.56
C ARG A 258 2.76 -23.13 -4.53
N ALA A 259 3.84 -23.74 -4.03
CA ALA A 259 5.02 -24.09 -4.82
C ALA A 259 4.68 -25.06 -5.98
N GLN A 260 3.78 -26.01 -5.72
CA GLN A 260 3.43 -27.05 -6.68
C GLN A 260 2.40 -26.60 -7.75
N LEU A 261 1.67 -25.50 -7.52
CA LEU A 261 0.58 -25.07 -8.40
C LEU A 261 1.06 -24.84 -9.84
N GLY A 262 2.21 -24.18 -10.00
CA GLY A 262 2.78 -23.90 -11.32
C GLY A 262 3.07 -25.16 -12.12
N LYS A 263 3.73 -26.14 -11.50
CA LYS A 263 4.00 -27.45 -12.11
C LYS A 263 2.71 -28.20 -12.44
N THR A 264 1.73 -28.21 -11.52
CA THR A 264 0.45 -28.90 -11.73
C THR A 264 -0.34 -28.36 -12.92
N LEU A 265 -0.26 -27.05 -13.16
CA LEU A 265 -1.00 -26.39 -14.25
C LEU A 265 -0.20 -26.27 -15.55
N GLY A 266 1.09 -26.64 -15.55
CA GLY A 266 1.99 -26.40 -16.67
C GLY A 266 2.23 -24.90 -16.92
N ALA A 267 2.37 -24.11 -15.85
CA ALA A 267 2.61 -22.67 -15.95
C ALA A 267 4.04 -22.37 -16.43
N ASP A 268 4.18 -21.27 -17.17
CA ASP A 268 5.46 -20.81 -17.73
C ASP A 268 6.33 -20.07 -16.71
N ALA A 269 5.71 -19.44 -15.69
CA ALA A 269 6.41 -18.78 -14.59
C ALA A 269 5.55 -18.66 -13.32
N PHE A 270 6.23 -18.49 -12.20
CA PHE A 270 5.64 -18.23 -10.89
C PHE A 270 6.19 -16.92 -10.30
N VAL A 271 5.32 -16.06 -9.79
CA VAL A 271 5.73 -14.83 -9.11
C VAL A 271 5.01 -14.69 -7.77
N SER A 272 5.76 -14.51 -6.69
CA SER A 272 5.22 -14.29 -5.35
C SER A 272 5.34 -12.84 -4.92
N ILE A 273 4.28 -12.30 -4.32
CA ILE A 273 4.13 -10.89 -3.94
C ILE A 273 4.16 -10.78 -2.41
N HIS A 274 5.13 -10.04 -1.91
CA HIS A 274 5.38 -9.80 -0.50
C HIS A 274 5.73 -8.32 -0.22
N TYR A 275 5.67 -7.95 1.06
CA TYR A 275 6.28 -6.72 1.55
C TYR A 275 7.11 -7.03 2.80
N ASN A 276 8.32 -6.51 2.84
CA ASN A 276 9.36 -6.97 3.72
C ASN A 276 9.23 -6.38 5.13
N SER A 277 10.07 -6.89 6.02
CA SER A 277 10.32 -6.34 7.33
C SER A 277 11.80 -6.48 7.69
N SER A 278 12.32 -5.51 8.43
CA SER A 278 13.66 -5.59 8.99
C SER A 278 13.71 -4.89 10.35
N PRO A 279 14.48 -5.42 11.31
CA PRO A 279 14.80 -4.70 12.54
C PRO A 279 15.72 -3.49 12.29
N LYS A 280 16.40 -3.44 11.13
CA LYS A 280 17.17 -2.29 10.68
C LYS A 280 16.28 -1.36 9.86
N LYS A 281 16.60 -0.06 9.85
CA LYS A 281 15.91 0.95 9.02
C LYS A 281 16.31 0.80 7.54
N ILE A 282 15.76 -0.21 6.88
CA ILE A 282 15.98 -0.51 5.46
C ILE A 282 14.76 -0.02 4.67
N SER A 283 15.00 0.53 3.49
CA SER A 283 13.98 0.98 2.55
C SER A 283 14.28 0.41 1.16
N GLY A 284 13.24 0.23 0.36
CA GLY A 284 13.35 -0.19 -1.03
C GLY A 284 12.73 -1.55 -1.33
N THR A 285 12.73 -1.91 -2.61
CA THR A 285 12.31 -3.22 -3.09
C THR A 285 13.47 -4.19 -3.15
N LEU A 286 13.18 -5.49 -3.13
CA LEU A 286 14.16 -6.55 -3.33
C LEU A 286 13.50 -7.71 -4.06
N THR A 287 14.18 -8.33 -5.02
CA THR A 287 13.66 -9.51 -5.71
C THR A 287 14.52 -10.72 -5.40
N PHE A 288 13.91 -11.79 -4.89
CA PHE A 288 14.58 -13.03 -4.56
C PHE A 288 14.43 -14.10 -5.66
N PHE A 289 15.48 -14.90 -5.79
CA PHE A 289 15.53 -16.10 -6.63
C PHE A 289 16.16 -17.26 -5.82
N TYR A 290 15.90 -18.51 -6.23
CA TYR A 290 16.57 -19.66 -5.64
C TYR A 290 17.62 -20.25 -6.58
N SER A 291 17.22 -20.65 -7.78
CA SER A 291 18.10 -21.26 -8.78
C SER A 291 18.76 -20.20 -9.67
N GLU A 292 20.10 -20.18 -9.72
CA GLU A 292 20.83 -19.31 -10.66
C GLU A 292 20.56 -19.66 -12.12
N SER A 293 20.38 -20.96 -12.43
CA SER A 293 20.17 -21.42 -13.80
C SER A 293 18.74 -21.21 -14.29
N THR A 294 17.76 -21.31 -13.39
CA THR A 294 16.32 -21.30 -13.72
C THR A 294 15.67 -19.95 -13.42
N ASP A 295 15.90 -19.39 -12.22
CA ASP A 295 15.11 -18.29 -11.67
C ASP A 295 15.74 -16.91 -11.90
N LEU A 296 17.08 -16.84 -11.83
CA LEU A 296 17.81 -15.57 -11.82
C LEU A 296 17.51 -14.70 -13.05
N LYS A 297 17.31 -15.31 -14.23
CA LYS A 297 16.96 -14.57 -15.45
C LYS A 297 15.60 -13.88 -15.33
N LEU A 298 14.61 -14.55 -14.76
CA LEU A 298 13.29 -13.99 -14.51
C LEU A 298 13.36 -12.88 -13.45
N ALA A 299 14.01 -13.16 -12.32
CA ALA A 299 14.18 -12.20 -11.23
C ALA A 299 14.86 -10.90 -11.71
N ARG A 300 15.94 -11.00 -12.51
CA ARG A 300 16.62 -9.83 -13.10
C ARG A 300 15.72 -9.03 -14.05
N ALA A 301 14.89 -9.70 -14.84
CA ALA A 301 13.98 -9.02 -15.77
C ALA A 301 12.91 -8.21 -15.01
N ILE A 302 12.36 -8.77 -13.94
CA ILE A 302 11.40 -8.08 -13.05
C ILE A 302 12.09 -6.94 -12.31
N GLU A 303 13.24 -7.19 -11.68
CA GLU A 303 13.95 -6.18 -10.90
C GLU A 303 14.39 -4.98 -11.75
N ALA A 304 14.80 -5.21 -13.00
CA ALA A 304 15.14 -4.14 -13.93
C ALA A 304 13.97 -3.18 -14.18
N ARG A 305 12.72 -3.64 -14.11
CA ARG A 305 11.52 -2.81 -14.23
C ARG A 305 11.13 -2.16 -12.92
N LEU A 306 11.25 -2.86 -11.79
CA LEU A 306 11.01 -2.27 -10.47
C LEU A 306 11.99 -1.11 -10.19
N GLY A 307 13.25 -1.25 -10.60
CA GLY A 307 14.29 -0.23 -10.48
C GLY A 307 14.08 1.03 -11.33
N GLN A 308 13.15 1.04 -12.29
CA GLN A 308 12.89 2.19 -13.17
C GLN A 308 12.01 3.29 -12.53
N GLY A 309 11.78 3.22 -11.21
CA GLY A 309 11.16 4.31 -10.46
C GLY A 309 9.66 4.12 -10.20
N ILE A 310 9.31 3.04 -9.49
CA ILE A 310 7.94 2.82 -9.01
C ILE A 310 7.57 3.64 -7.77
N GLY A 311 8.56 4.27 -7.11
CA GLY A 311 8.39 5.14 -5.94
C GLY A 311 9.31 4.79 -4.77
N LEU A 312 9.79 3.54 -4.71
CA LEU A 312 10.83 3.09 -3.80
C LEU A 312 12.07 2.72 -4.60
N LYS A 313 13.26 2.84 -3.98
CA LYS A 313 14.52 2.43 -4.61
C LYS A 313 14.57 0.90 -4.74
N SER A 314 15.33 0.41 -5.72
CA SER A 314 15.66 -1.00 -5.85
C SER A 314 16.89 -1.33 -4.99
N ASN A 315 16.85 -2.45 -4.27
CA ASN A 315 18.00 -3.06 -3.61
C ASN A 315 18.56 -4.25 -4.41
N GLY A 316 18.02 -4.52 -5.60
CA GLY A 316 18.54 -5.50 -6.55
C GLY A 316 17.93 -6.89 -6.39
N VAL A 317 18.69 -7.89 -6.86
CA VAL A 317 18.34 -9.30 -6.74
C VAL A 317 19.18 -9.98 -5.68
N SER A 318 18.61 -10.94 -4.96
CA SER A 318 19.33 -11.72 -3.95
C SER A 318 18.92 -13.19 -3.99
N PHE A 319 19.83 -14.09 -3.62
CA PHE A 319 19.48 -15.48 -3.35
C PHE A 319 18.57 -15.55 -2.11
N GLY A 320 17.52 -16.35 -2.17
CA GLY A 320 16.60 -16.57 -1.06
C GLY A 320 16.17 -18.02 -0.96
N ASP A 321 16.51 -18.67 0.16
CA ASP A 321 16.14 -20.07 0.45
C ASP A 321 14.69 -20.21 0.97
N TYR A 322 13.75 -19.61 0.24
CA TYR A 322 12.33 -19.65 0.56
C TYR A 322 11.69 -20.91 -0.01
N HIS A 323 10.87 -21.62 0.78
CA HIS A 323 10.21 -22.87 0.35
C HIS A 323 9.47 -22.72 -0.99
N ILE A 324 8.77 -21.61 -1.20
CA ILE A 324 8.00 -21.35 -2.43
C ILE A 324 8.86 -21.10 -3.68
N LEU A 325 10.16 -20.85 -3.51
CA LEU A 325 11.14 -20.77 -4.60
C LEU A 325 11.92 -22.09 -4.72
N ARG A 326 12.42 -22.62 -3.61
CA ARG A 326 13.21 -23.86 -3.57
C ARG A 326 12.45 -25.07 -4.09
N GLU A 327 11.19 -25.25 -3.69
CA GLU A 327 10.36 -26.39 -4.08
C GLU A 327 9.58 -26.13 -5.38
N ASN A 328 9.89 -25.04 -6.08
CA ASN A 328 9.24 -24.65 -7.32
C ASN A 328 10.07 -25.09 -8.51
N SER A 329 9.53 -25.95 -9.35
CA SER A 329 10.26 -26.53 -10.48
C SER A 329 10.13 -25.73 -11.77
N ILE A 330 9.44 -24.59 -11.75
CA ILE A 330 9.31 -23.68 -12.90
C ILE A 330 10.02 -22.36 -12.57
N PRO A 331 10.37 -21.53 -13.57
CA PRO A 331 11.00 -20.22 -13.31
C PRO A 331 10.19 -19.40 -12.31
N SER A 332 10.83 -19.04 -11.19
CA SER A 332 10.16 -18.41 -10.07
C SER A 332 10.88 -17.17 -9.54
N ALA A 333 10.14 -16.20 -9.01
CA ALA A 333 10.70 -15.04 -8.31
C ALA A 333 9.77 -14.59 -7.17
N LEU A 334 10.35 -14.06 -6.09
CA LEU A 334 9.62 -13.47 -4.96
C LEU A 334 9.99 -12.00 -4.87
N MET A 335 9.01 -11.10 -4.97
CA MET A 335 9.24 -9.67 -4.88
C MET A 335 8.81 -9.14 -3.52
N GLU A 336 9.74 -8.47 -2.86
CA GLU A 336 9.53 -7.66 -1.69
C GLU A 336 9.35 -6.20 -2.10
N LEU A 337 8.12 -5.69 -2.01
CA LEU A 337 7.74 -4.41 -2.61
C LEU A 337 7.83 -3.22 -1.64
N GLY A 338 8.79 -3.26 -0.71
CA GLY A 338 9.01 -2.24 0.32
C GLY A 338 9.01 -2.83 1.73
N PHE A 339 9.60 -2.13 2.70
CA PHE A 339 9.69 -2.59 4.09
C PHE A 339 8.55 -2.01 4.94
N LEU A 340 7.58 -2.81 5.36
CA LEU A 340 6.48 -2.35 6.23
C LEU A 340 6.95 -1.95 7.64
N SER A 341 8.16 -2.36 8.03
CA SER A 341 8.81 -1.88 9.25
C SER A 341 9.36 -0.46 9.14
N THR A 342 9.43 0.09 7.92
CA THR A 342 9.94 1.44 7.64
C THR A 342 8.78 2.39 7.33
N PRO A 343 8.56 3.45 8.13
CA PRO A 343 7.39 4.34 8.01
C PRO A 343 7.19 4.95 6.62
N SER A 344 8.27 5.33 5.94
CA SER A 344 8.20 5.92 4.59
C SER A 344 7.79 4.90 3.54
N ASP A 345 8.26 3.66 3.66
CA ASP A 345 7.92 2.58 2.73
C ASP A 345 6.47 2.15 2.96
N GLU A 346 6.05 1.95 4.21
CA GLU A 346 4.67 1.60 4.55
C GLU A 346 3.67 2.66 4.02
N ALA A 347 4.00 3.95 4.18
CA ALA A 347 3.18 5.06 3.68
C ALA A 347 2.99 5.00 2.15
N VAL A 348 4.05 4.68 1.40
CA VAL A 348 4.04 4.57 -0.06
C VAL A 348 3.33 3.28 -0.51
N ALA A 349 3.67 2.15 0.13
CA ALA A 349 3.19 0.81 -0.18
C ALA A 349 1.66 0.66 -0.08
N ARG A 350 1.05 1.35 0.91
CA ARG A 350 -0.40 1.44 1.08
C ARG A 350 -1.14 2.16 -0.05
N THR A 351 -0.44 2.91 -0.90
CA THR A 351 -1.11 3.68 -1.96
C THR A 351 -1.40 2.81 -3.18
N ALA A 352 -2.62 2.91 -3.71
CA ALA A 352 -2.99 2.22 -4.94
C ALA A 352 -2.10 2.62 -6.14
N SER A 353 -1.59 3.86 -6.15
CA SER A 353 -0.67 4.34 -7.19
C SER A 353 0.64 3.55 -7.19
N TYR A 354 1.25 3.35 -6.02
CA TYR A 354 2.47 2.55 -5.89
C TYR A 354 2.23 1.09 -6.27
N GLN A 355 1.17 0.48 -5.74
CA GLN A 355 0.83 -0.93 -6.03
C GLN A 355 0.60 -1.17 -7.53
N LYS A 356 -0.10 -0.27 -8.22
CA LYS A 356 -0.30 -0.36 -9.67
C LYS A 356 1.00 -0.20 -10.46
N LYS A 357 1.89 0.72 -10.05
CA LYS A 357 3.22 0.87 -10.67
C LYS A 357 4.08 -0.38 -10.48
N ALA A 358 4.11 -0.93 -9.27
CA ALA A 358 4.80 -2.17 -8.98
C ALA A 358 4.23 -3.33 -9.81
N ALA A 359 2.90 -3.46 -9.86
CA ALA A 359 2.24 -4.49 -10.64
C ALA A 359 2.52 -4.39 -12.15
N GLN A 360 2.48 -3.17 -12.71
CA GLN A 360 2.82 -2.93 -14.10
C GLN A 360 4.30 -3.23 -14.38
N ALA A 361 5.21 -2.88 -13.47
CA ALA A 361 6.63 -3.20 -13.58
C ALA A 361 6.87 -4.72 -13.58
N ILE A 362 6.20 -5.47 -12.71
CA ILE A 362 6.24 -6.94 -12.68
C ILE A 362 5.74 -7.53 -14.01
N ALA A 363 4.59 -7.07 -14.52
CA ALA A 363 4.04 -7.53 -15.78
C ALA A 363 4.98 -7.23 -16.97
N ASN A 364 5.57 -6.03 -17.00
CA ASN A 364 6.55 -5.66 -18.03
C ASN A 364 7.84 -6.49 -17.93
N GLY A 365 8.30 -6.81 -16.71
CA GLY A 365 9.47 -7.64 -16.49
C GLY A 365 9.26 -9.08 -16.96
N LEU A 366 8.09 -9.66 -16.68
CA LEU A 366 7.67 -10.94 -17.24
C LEU A 366 7.60 -10.89 -18.77
N ALA A 367 7.04 -9.82 -19.36
CA ALA A 367 7.01 -9.66 -20.80
C ALA A 367 8.41 -9.59 -21.43
N ASP A 368 9.36 -8.94 -20.76
CA ASP A 368 10.74 -8.87 -21.22
C ASP A 368 11.47 -10.21 -21.08
N TYR A 369 11.15 -11.00 -20.05
CA TYR A 369 11.66 -12.35 -19.87
C TYR A 369 11.25 -13.26 -21.02
N PHE A 370 9.97 -13.26 -21.40
CA PHE A 370 9.45 -14.15 -22.46
C PHE A 370 9.70 -13.67 -23.89
N ARG A 371 10.19 -12.44 -24.10
CA ARG A 371 10.55 -11.95 -25.44
C ARG A 371 11.90 -12.51 -25.93
N ARG A 372 12.68 -13.13 -25.04
CA ARG A 372 14.07 -13.51 -25.29
C ARG A 372 14.25 -14.96 -25.67
#